data_AF-A0A8X7UZX9-F1
#
_entry.id   AF-A0A8X7UZX9-F1
#
_cell.length_a   1.000
_cell.length_b   1.000
_cell.length_c   1.000
_cell.angle_alpha   90.00
_cell.angle_beta   90.00
_cell.angle_gamma   90.00
#
_symmetry.space_group_name_H-M   'P 1'
#
loop_
_entity.id
_entity.type
_entity.pdbx_description
1 polymer ?
#
loop_
_entity_poly.entity_id
_entity_poly.type
_entity_poly.pdbx_seq_one_letter_code
_entity_poly.pdbx_strand_id
1 'polypeptide(L)' 'MSLVGFDVNRSNNDFKLLDSIVAIRLHEFTKLVKVHDAANHIPTEMFMFRELEQVIALTNTNVELQVHLSIL' A
#
# COMPACT_ATOMS: atom_id res chain seq x y z
N MET A 1 -2.11 6.60 -15.14
CA MET A 1 -2.32 7.83 -14.35
C MET A 1 -0.99 8.19 -13.71
N SER A 2 -0.62 9.47 -13.63
CA SER A 2 0.57 9.96 -12.93
C SER A 2 0.13 10.91 -11.81
N LEU A 3 0.78 10.82 -10.65
CA LEU A 3 0.55 11.69 -9.50
C LEU A 3 1.80 12.56 -9.33
N VAL A 4 1.65 13.88 -9.22
CA VAL A 4 2.78 14.83 -9.08
C VAL A 4 2.48 15.91 -8.06
N GLY A 5 3.53 16.43 -7.41
CA GLY A 5 3.40 17.51 -6.42
C GLY A 5 2.77 17.03 -5.11
N PHE A 6 3.20 15.88 -4.61
CA PHE A 6 2.80 15.32 -3.33
C PHE A 6 3.99 15.22 -2.38
N ASP A 7 3.71 15.18 -1.07
CA ASP A 7 4.72 14.98 -0.04
C ASP A 7 4.80 13.51 0.36
N VAL A 8 6.00 13.10 0.79
CA VAL A 8 6.26 11.76 1.33
C VAL A 8 6.56 11.90 2.81
N ASN A 9 5.76 11.22 3.64
CA ASN A 9 5.92 11.19 5.08
C ASN A 9 6.20 9.77 5.56
N ARG A 10 6.69 9.64 6.80
CA ARG A 10 6.73 8.34 7.46
C ARG A 10 5.30 7.85 7.69
N SER A 11 5.06 6.59 7.36
CA SER A 11 3.74 5.98 7.57
C SER A 11 3.44 5.84 9.06
N ASN A 12 2.19 6.12 9.46
CA ASN A 12 1.74 5.98 10.84
C ASN A 12 1.37 4.52 11.10
N ASN A 13 2.17 3.84 11.94
CA ASN A 13 1.99 2.44 12.30
C ASN A 13 0.63 2.13 12.94
N ASP A 14 -0.04 3.12 13.54
CA ASP A 14 -1.33 2.91 14.20
C ASP A 14 -2.50 2.75 13.22
N PHE A 15 -2.34 3.20 11.96
CA PHE A 15 -3.40 3.23 10.95
C PHE A 15 -2.95 2.68 9.59
N LYS A 16 -1.97 1.76 9.58
CA LYS A 16 -1.49 1.16 8.33
C LYS A 16 -2.49 0.18 7.77
N LEU A 17 -2.88 0.41 6.52
CA LEU A 17 -3.55 -0.61 5.69
C LEU A 17 -2.53 -1.49 4.93
N LEU A 18 -1.31 -1.00 4.79
CA LEU A 18 -0.20 -1.62 4.07
C LEU A 18 1.10 -1.38 4.82
N ASP A 19 2.05 -2.32 4.73
CA ASP A 19 3.35 -2.22 5.40
C ASP A 19 4.36 -1.31 4.67
N SER A 20 3.85 -0.27 3.99
CA SER A 20 4.74 0.76 3.46
C SER A 20 5.30 1.59 4.61
N ILE A 21 6.62 1.75 4.64
CA ILE A 21 7.30 2.65 5.59
C ILE A 21 7.01 4.13 5.30
N VAL A 22 6.50 4.43 4.10
CA VAL A 22 6.14 5.76 3.65
C VAL A 22 4.66 5.88 3.33
N ALA A 23 4.12 7.07 3.54
CA ALA A 23 2.78 7.47 3.13
C ALA A 23 2.87 8.71 2.25
N ILE A 24 1.98 8.80 1.26
CA ILE A 24 1.86 9.98 0.40
C ILE A 24 0.79 10.90 1.00
N ARG A 25 1.09 12.19 1.08
CA ARG A 25 0.12 13.23 1.48
C ARG A 25 -0.22 14.11 0.27
N LEU A 26 -1.52 14.20 -0.03
CA LEU A 26 -2.04 15.06 -1.08
C LEU A 26 -2.29 16.46 -0.52
N HIS A 27 -2.06 17.47 -1.36
CA HIS A 27 -2.25 18.88 -1.06
C HIS A 27 -2.97 19.58 -2.22
N GLU A 28 -3.30 20.86 -2.04
CA GLU A 28 -3.99 21.68 -3.04
C GLU A 28 -3.26 21.71 -4.40
N PHE A 29 -1.93 21.64 -4.39
CA PHE A 29 -1.10 21.67 -5.59
C PHE A 29 -0.83 20.29 -6.20
N THR A 30 -1.31 19.22 -5.58
CA THR A 30 -1.13 17.86 -6.10
C THR A 30 -1.98 17.67 -7.35
N LYS A 31 -1.36 17.17 -8.42
CA LYS A 31 -2.01 16.96 -9.71
C LYS A 31 -2.07 15.48 -10.07
N LEU A 32 -3.22 15.08 -10.58
CA LEU A 32 -3.47 13.76 -11.13
C LEU A 32 -3.55 13.91 -12.66
N VAL A 33 -2.56 13.35 -13.37
CA VAL A 33 -2.41 13.51 -14.82
C VAL A 33 -2.74 12.19 -15.51
N LYS A 34 -3.66 12.23 -16.48
CA LYS A 34 -3.96 11.06 -17.30
C LYS A 34 -2.75 10.72 -18.17
N VAL A 35 -2.36 9.45 -18.16
CA VAL A 35 -1.29 8.91 -19.02
C VAL A 35 -1.96 7.92 -19.95
N HIS A 36 -1.84 8.14 -21.26
CA HIS A 36 -2.54 7.37 -22.29
C HIS A 36 -1.84 6.04 -22.59
N ASP A 37 -0.52 6.01 -22.54
CA ASP A 37 0.30 4.79 -22.74
C ASP A 37 1.20 4.57 -21.54
N ALA A 38 0.68 3.91 -20.49
CA ALA A 38 1.57 3.38 -19.47
C ALA A 38 2.39 2.25 -20.13
N ALA A 39 3.71 2.45 -20.28
CA ALA A 39 4.59 1.45 -20.89
C ALA A 39 4.56 0.09 -20.18
N ASN A 40 4.14 0.07 -18.91
CA ASN A 40 3.97 -1.14 -18.09
C ASN A 40 2.50 -1.28 -17.67
N HIS A 41 2.02 -2.53 -17.64
CA HIS A 41 0.71 -2.84 -17.09
C HIS A 41 0.72 -2.59 -15.58
N ILE A 42 -0.16 -1.71 -15.10
CA ILE A 42 -0.37 -1.50 -13.67
C ILE A 42 -1.39 -2.55 -13.21
N PRO A 43 -1.05 -3.40 -12.22
CA PRO A 43 -2.00 -4.35 -11.66
C PRO A 43 -3.28 -3.64 -11.19
N THR A 44 -4.44 -4.21 -11.51
CA THR A 44 -5.74 -3.67 -11.07
C THR A 44 -6.00 -3.92 -9.59
N GLU A 45 -5.37 -4.95 -9.05
CA GLU A 45 -5.54 -5.41 -7.67
C GLU A 45 -4.18 -5.77 -7.08
N MET A 46 -4.08 -5.67 -5.75
CA MET A 46 -2.92 -6.09 -4.99
C MET A 46 -3.37 -7.10 -3.94
N PHE A 47 -2.75 -8.27 -3.95
CA PHE A 47 -3.07 -9.36 -3.02
C PHE A 47 -1.98 -9.48 -1.96
N MET A 48 -2.40 -9.66 -0.72
CA MET A 48 -1.52 -10.06 0.38
C MET A 48 -1.82 -11.51 0.72
N PHE A 49 -0.97 -12.42 0.25
CA PHE A 49 -1.11 -13.84 0.58
C PHE A 49 -0.58 -14.10 2.00
N ARG A 50 -1.27 -14.99 2.72
CA ARG A 50 -0.96 -15.38 4.10
C ARG A 50 -1.24 -16.87 4.27
N GLU A 51 -0.38 -17.56 5.01
CA GLU A 51 -0.66 -18.94 5.43
C GLU A 51 -1.77 -18.94 6.48
N LEU A 52 -2.70 -19.89 6.38
CA LEU A 52 -3.87 -19.96 7.25
C LEU A 52 -3.47 -20.11 8.72
N GLU A 53 -2.45 -20.91 9.00
CA GLU A 53 -1.91 -21.17 10.34
C GLU A 53 -1.40 -19.88 10.99
N GLN A 54 -0.77 -19.00 10.21
CA GLN A 54 -0.28 -17.71 10.70
C GLN A 54 -1.45 -16.81 11.08
N VAL A 55 -2.50 -16.75 10.25
CA VAL A 55 -3.71 -15.95 10.54
C VAL A 55 -4.41 -16.46 11.79
N ILE A 56 -4.55 -17.78 11.93
CA ILE A 56 -5.16 -18.40 13.12
C ILE A 56 -4.37 -18.04 14.38
N ALA A 57 -3.03 -18.11 14.33
CA ALA A 57 -2.16 -17.80 15.47
C ALA A 57 -2.29 -16.34 15.97
N LEU A 58 -2.79 -15.42 15.14
CA LEU A 58 -3.02 -14.03 15.52
C LEU A 58 -4.43 -13.74 16.05
N THR A 59 -5.31 -14.74 16.05
CA THR A 59 -6.68 -14.55 16.51
C THR A 59 -6.69 -14.16 17.98
N ASN A 60 -7.34 -13.03 18.31
CA ASN A 60 -7.46 -12.49 19.67
C ASN A 60 -6.16 -12.05 20.35
N THR A 61 -5.05 -11.90 19.62
CA THR A 61 -3.76 -11.47 20.22
C THR A 61 -3.53 -9.96 20.14
N ASN A 62 -4.35 -9.21 19.39
CA ASN A 62 -4.08 -7.81 18.99
C ASN A 62 -2.70 -7.63 18.31
N VAL A 63 -2.09 -8.71 17.81
CA VAL A 63 -0.83 -8.67 17.07
C VAL A 63 -1.15 -8.78 15.59
N GLU A 64 -0.55 -7.92 14.78
CA GLU A 64 -0.67 -7.93 13.33
C GLU A 64 0.46 -8.75 12.68
N LEU A 65 0.13 -9.50 11.63
CA LEU A 65 1.13 -10.24 10.85
C LEU A 65 1.92 -9.25 9.99
N GLN A 66 3.25 -9.29 10.08
CA GLN A 66 4.11 -8.54 9.15
C GLN A 66 3.90 -9.06 7.72
N VAL A 67 3.81 -8.14 6.76
CA VAL A 67 3.39 -8.46 5.39
C VAL A 67 4.59 -8.84 4.53
N HIS A 68 4.46 -9.90 3.71
CA HIS A 68 5.31 -10.12 2.55
C HIS A 68 4.48 -9.83 1.28
N LEU A 69 4.82 -8.74 0.56
CA LEU A 69 4.13 -8.39 -0.68
C LEU A 69 4.63 -9.31 -1.81
N SER A 70 3.72 -10.04 -2.44
CA SER A 70 3.95 -10.69 -3.72
C SER A 70 3.24 -9.89 -4.81
N ILE A 71 3.99 -9.31 -5.74
CA ILE A 71 3.42 -8.72 -6.95
C ILE A 71 3.37 -9.83 -8.00
N LEU A 72 2.17 -10.19 -8.46
CA LEU A 72 1.94 -11.16 -9.54
C LEU A 72 1.98 -10.49 -10.91
#